data_AF-A0A1B8G7P6-F1
#
_entry.id   AF-A0A1B8G7P6-F1
#
_cell.length_a   1.000
_cell.length_b   1.000
_cell.length_c   1.000
_cell.angle_alpha   90.00
_cell.angle_beta   90.00
_cell.angle_gamma   90.00
#
_symmetry.space_group_name_H-M   'P 1'
#
loop_
_entity.id
_entity.type
_entity.pdbx_description
1 polymer ?
#
loop_
_entity_poly.entity_id
_entity_poly.type
_entity_poly.pdbx_seq_one_letter_code
_entity_poly.pdbx_strand_id
1 'polypeptide(L)'
;MNWTFPFLVALLFGVAAAETFDEAKKREAFVSILSPLAARKSASAEDEAAAAPAIPGTIPIHADFIMAAGIVSARKKLNWSFGGETDAKAVVKSKIDRKVYIHLPMTNDGKSKIRWDGREDPVLEEGDGAFVTGVQAGDVLGFKSIREVEAEVIVLDSD
;
A
#
# COMPACT_ATOMS: atom_id res chain seq x y z
N MET A 1 -6.88 2.07 13.45
CA MET A 1 -5.50 2.30 13.93
C MET A 1 -4.67 1.13 13.44
N ASN A 2 -3.66 1.37 12.60
CA ASN A 2 -2.81 0.31 12.05
C ASN A 2 -1.43 0.35 12.74
N TRP A 3 -0.87 -0.82 13.03
CA TRP A 3 0.41 -0.95 13.74
C TRP A 3 1.40 -1.72 12.86
N THR A 4 2.57 -1.12 12.60
CA THR A 4 3.67 -1.75 11.89
C THR A 4 4.89 -1.81 12.81
N PHE A 5 5.51 -2.98 12.92
CA PHE A 5 6.70 -3.15 13.75
C PHE A 5 7.95 -2.69 12.98
N PRO A 6 8.75 -1.75 13.52
CA PRO A 6 10.00 -1.35 12.90
C PRO A 6 11.05 -2.47 12.98
N PHE A 7 12.01 -2.46 12.06
CA PHE A 7 13.14 -3.40 12.10
C PHE A 7 14.14 -3.08 13.24
N LEU A 8 14.13 -1.88 13.80
CA LEU A 8 14.97 -1.49 14.95
C LEU A 8 14.13 -1.39 16.22
N VAL A 9 14.62 -2.01 17.31
CA VAL A 9 13.96 -2.05 18.63
C VAL A 9 14.19 -0.77 19.46
N ALA A 10 15.09 0.13 19.03
CA ALA A 10 15.47 1.34 19.77
C ALA A 10 15.49 2.58 18.87
N LEU A 11 14.36 2.91 18.25
CA LEU A 11 14.17 4.19 17.55
C LEU A 11 13.92 5.31 18.56
N LEU A 12 14.59 6.45 18.40
CA LEU A 12 14.15 7.68 19.08
C LEU A 12 12.73 8.00 18.59
N PHE A 13 11.76 8.02 19.51
CA PHE A 13 10.43 8.58 19.24
C PHE A 13 10.62 10.06 18.86
N GLY A 14 10.50 10.41 17.57
CA GLY A 14 10.94 11.73 17.14
C GLY A 14 10.29 12.38 15.92
N VAL A 15 9.59 11.66 15.04
CA VAL A 15 9.05 12.26 13.82
C VAL A 15 7.59 11.87 13.61
N ALA A 16 6.71 12.87 13.72
CA ALA A 16 5.32 12.78 13.27
C ALA A 16 5.23 13.41 11.88
N ALA A 17 4.82 12.63 10.89
CA ALA A 17 4.59 13.11 9.53
C ALA A 17 3.08 13.10 9.23
N ALA A 18 2.57 14.20 8.68
CA ALA A 18 1.21 14.32 8.21
C ALA A 18 1.24 14.88 6.78
N GLU A 19 0.77 14.08 5.83
CA GLU A 19 0.70 14.47 4.42
C GLU A 19 -0.71 14.33 3.89
N THR A 20 -1.07 15.19 2.93
CA THR A 20 -2.33 15.10 2.20
C THR A 20 -2.05 14.55 0.81
N PHE A 21 -2.75 13.49 0.44
CA PHE A 21 -2.61 12.85 -0.86
C PHE A 21 -3.82 13.20 -1.74
N ASP A 22 -3.54 13.56 -2.99
CA ASP A 22 -4.56 13.97 -3.95
C ASP A 22 -5.47 12.79 -4.32
N GLU A 23 -6.77 12.94 -4.07
CA GLU A 23 -7.75 11.91 -4.41
C GLU A 23 -7.94 11.73 -5.93
N ALA A 24 -7.71 12.77 -6.74
CA ALA A 24 -7.78 12.64 -8.19
C ALA A 24 -6.73 11.63 -8.68
N LYS A 25 -5.52 11.69 -8.12
CA LYS A 25 -4.45 10.71 -8.40
C LYS A 25 -4.81 9.31 -7.93
N LYS A 26 -5.46 9.17 -6.76
CA LYS A 26 -5.96 7.88 -6.27
C LYS A 26 -6.99 7.23 -7.21
N ARG A 27 -7.74 8.02 -7.97
CA ARG A 27 -8.72 7.54 -8.97
C ARG A 27 -8.05 7.07 -10.27
N GLU A 28 -6.84 7.54 -10.57
CA GLU A 28 -6.06 7.16 -11.75
C GLU A 28 -5.21 5.92 -11.50
N ALA A 29 -4.53 5.86 -10.34
CA ALA A 29 -3.66 4.76 -9.94
C ALA A 29 -3.61 4.65 -8.41
N PHE A 30 -3.09 3.52 -7.91
CA PHE A 30 -2.76 3.43 -6.50
C PHE A 30 -1.66 4.44 -6.15
N VAL A 31 -1.93 5.26 -5.14
CA VAL A 31 -0.96 6.21 -4.59
C VAL A 31 -0.30 5.58 -3.38
N SER A 32 1.02 5.43 -3.42
CA SER A 32 1.80 5.03 -2.27
C SER A 32 1.77 6.14 -1.21
N ILE A 33 1.55 5.75 0.05
CA ILE A 33 1.45 6.62 1.21
C ILE A 33 2.64 6.40 2.13
N LEU A 34 2.93 5.14 2.46
CA LEU A 34 4.11 4.74 3.23
C LEU A 34 5.07 3.98 2.32
N SER A 35 6.37 4.24 2.44
CA SER A 35 7.40 3.43 1.78
C SER A 35 8.62 3.25 2.67
N PRO A 36 9.46 2.24 2.42
CA PRO A 36 10.66 2.02 3.23
C PRO A 36 11.58 3.25 3.24
N LEU A 37 12.33 3.44 4.32
CA LEU A 37 13.42 4.42 4.33
C LEU A 37 14.45 4.06 3.24
N ALA A 38 14.89 5.05 2.45
CA ALA A 38 15.84 4.85 1.36
C ALA A 38 17.17 4.23 1.84
N ALA A 39 17.63 4.63 3.02
CA ALA A 39 18.83 4.09 3.67
C ALA A 39 18.62 2.69 4.31
N ARG A 40 17.36 2.25 4.46
CA ARG A 40 16.95 0.91 4.91
C ARG A 40 17.62 0.51 6.25
N LYS A 41 18.00 -0.77 6.40
CA LYS A 41 18.63 -1.34 7.61
C LYS A 41 20.05 -0.83 7.89
N SER A 42 20.64 -0.09 6.96
CA SER A 42 21.98 0.51 7.08
C SER A 42 21.93 2.01 7.38
N ALA A 43 20.77 2.54 7.79
CA ALA A 43 20.61 3.95 8.11
C ALA A 43 21.61 4.38 9.21
N SER A 44 22.42 5.37 8.89
CA SER A 44 23.20 6.12 9.86
C SER A 44 22.29 7.10 10.62
N ALA A 45 22.77 7.71 11.70
CA ALA A 45 22.03 8.77 12.39
C ALA A 45 21.71 9.96 11.47
N GLU A 46 22.55 10.22 10.47
CA GLU A 46 22.33 11.26 9.46
C GLU A 46 21.21 10.88 8.49
N ASP A 47 21.11 9.60 8.10
CA ASP A 47 20.03 9.09 7.25
C ASP A 47 18.68 9.06 7.98
N GLU A 48 18.69 8.73 9.28
CA GLU A 48 17.51 8.78 10.13
C GLU A 48 17.01 10.22 10.30
N ALA A 49 17.93 11.19 10.45
CA ALA A 49 17.58 12.61 10.49
C ALA A 49 17.05 13.13 9.14
N ALA A 50 17.61 12.65 8.03
CA ALA A 50 17.17 13.01 6.68
C ALA A 50 15.80 12.39 6.33
N ALA A 51 15.47 11.23 6.91
CA ALA A 51 14.19 10.54 6.77
C ALA A 51 13.72 10.44 5.29
N ALA A 52 14.65 10.17 4.36
CA ALA A 52 14.31 10.14 2.94
C ALA A 52 13.54 8.84 2.58
N PRO A 53 12.35 8.92 1.98
CA PRO A 53 11.58 7.74 1.58
C PRO A 53 12.16 7.10 0.31
N ALA A 54 11.96 5.78 0.16
CA ALA A 54 12.34 5.06 -1.05
C ALA A 54 11.47 5.45 -2.26
N ILE A 55 10.21 5.82 -2.03
CA ILE A 55 9.34 6.42 -3.04
C ILE A 55 9.22 7.93 -2.74
N PRO A 56 9.66 8.83 -3.64
CA PRO A 56 9.54 10.28 -3.44
C PRO A 56 8.09 10.70 -3.18
N GLY A 57 7.87 11.58 -2.20
CA GLY A 57 6.54 12.07 -1.83
C GLY A 57 5.69 11.07 -1.04
N THR A 58 6.34 10.13 -0.34
CA THR A 58 5.69 9.22 0.62
C THR A 58 6.32 9.39 2.00
N ILE A 59 5.63 8.91 3.03
CA ILE A 59 6.14 8.96 4.40
C ILE A 59 7.10 7.76 4.59
N PRO A 60 8.36 7.98 5.00
CA PRO A 60 9.34 6.92 5.22
C PRO A 60 8.95 6.05 6.43
N ILE A 61 9.20 4.75 6.34
CA ILE A 61 9.07 3.82 7.46
C ILE A 61 10.29 2.90 7.59
N HIS A 62 10.62 2.54 8.83
CA HIS A 62 11.72 1.61 9.17
C HIS A 62 11.31 0.14 8.99
N ALA A 63 10.57 -0.18 7.91
CA ALA A 63 10.06 -1.51 7.59
C ALA A 63 10.10 -1.74 6.06
N ASP A 64 10.15 -2.99 5.59
CA ASP A 64 10.15 -3.34 4.15
C ASP A 64 8.71 -3.39 3.63
N PHE A 65 8.06 -2.26 3.84
CA PHE A 65 6.61 -2.13 3.87
C PHE A 65 6.17 -0.97 2.98
N ILE A 66 5.12 -1.21 2.21
CA ILE A 66 4.43 -0.18 1.44
C ILE A 66 2.98 -0.16 1.86
N MET A 67 2.46 1.03 2.12
CA MET A 67 1.02 1.26 2.18
C MET A 67 0.62 2.08 0.98
N ALA A 68 -0.42 1.66 0.27
CA ALA A 68 -0.98 2.42 -0.84
C ALA A 68 -2.50 2.50 -0.73
N ALA A 69 -3.08 3.53 -1.33
CA ALA A 69 -4.53 3.68 -1.45
C ALA A 69 -4.91 3.97 -2.89
N GLY A 70 -5.99 3.35 -3.36
CA GLY A 70 -6.56 3.58 -4.68
C GLY A 70 -8.08 3.70 -4.58
N ILE A 71 -8.67 4.56 -5.41
CA ILE A 71 -10.12 4.73 -5.50
C ILE A 71 -10.57 4.11 -6.82
N VAL A 72 -11.17 2.92 -6.74
CA VAL A 72 -11.72 2.24 -7.90
C VAL A 72 -13.04 2.88 -8.28
N SER A 73 -13.04 3.68 -9.34
CA SER A 73 -14.24 4.32 -9.86
C SER A 73 -15.31 3.30 -10.27
N ALA A 74 -16.58 3.72 -10.26
CA ALA A 74 -17.71 2.86 -10.62
C ALA A 74 -17.50 2.13 -11.95
N ARG A 75 -17.66 0.80 -11.95
CA ARG A 75 -17.46 -0.09 -13.11
C ARG A 75 -16.06 -0.02 -13.76
N LYS A 76 -15.08 0.62 -13.12
CA LYS A 76 -13.68 0.67 -13.58
C LYS A 76 -12.83 -0.38 -12.87
N LYS A 77 -11.60 -0.54 -13.36
CA LYS A 77 -10.57 -1.41 -12.81
C LYS A 77 -9.33 -0.57 -12.51
N LEU A 78 -8.69 -0.87 -11.38
CA LEU A 78 -7.41 -0.33 -10.95
C LEU A 78 -6.46 -1.49 -10.68
N ASN A 79 -5.17 -1.32 -10.95
CA ASN A 79 -4.18 -2.38 -10.76
C ASN A 79 -3.15 -1.95 -9.72
N TRP A 80 -2.80 -2.86 -8.82
CA TRP A 80 -1.68 -2.72 -7.91
C TRP A 80 -0.52 -3.61 -8.36
N SER A 81 0.68 -3.06 -8.40
CA SER A 81 1.91 -3.83 -8.60
C SER A 81 2.60 -4.04 -7.26
N PHE A 82 2.76 -5.30 -6.85
CA PHE A 82 3.37 -5.63 -5.56
C PHE A 82 4.82 -5.13 -5.49
N GLY A 83 5.23 -4.64 -4.32
CA GLY A 83 6.55 -4.07 -4.11
C GLY A 83 6.72 -2.63 -4.60
N GLY A 84 5.62 -1.94 -4.96
CA GLY A 84 5.58 -0.51 -5.26
C GLY A 84 6.50 -0.12 -6.41
N GLU A 85 6.38 -0.81 -7.53
CA GLU A 85 7.22 -0.55 -8.70
C GLU A 85 7.05 0.90 -9.20
N THR A 86 8.17 1.62 -9.23
CA THR A 86 8.34 2.87 -9.98
C THR A 86 9.40 2.62 -11.05
N ASP A 87 9.08 2.92 -12.32
CA ASP A 87 10.04 2.87 -13.44
C ASP A 87 10.88 1.57 -13.53
N ALA A 88 10.19 0.43 -13.46
CA ALA A 88 10.72 -0.93 -13.68
C ALA A 88 11.65 -1.51 -12.60
N LYS A 89 11.70 -0.95 -11.39
CA LYS A 89 12.35 -1.60 -10.23
C LYS A 89 11.47 -1.52 -8.99
N ALA A 90 11.23 -2.68 -8.37
CA ALA A 90 10.62 -2.76 -7.05
C ALA A 90 11.48 -2.03 -6.01
N VAL A 91 10.84 -1.17 -5.20
CA VAL A 91 11.53 -0.39 -4.17
C VAL A 91 11.82 -1.22 -2.92
N VAL A 92 11.07 -2.31 -2.72
CA VAL A 92 11.21 -3.23 -1.59
C VAL A 92 12.46 -4.11 -1.67
N LYS A 93 12.95 -4.58 -0.52
CA LYS A 93 14.10 -5.49 -0.42
C LYS A 93 13.68 -6.92 -0.70
N SER A 94 12.65 -7.41 -0.03
CA SER A 94 12.12 -8.76 -0.24
C SER A 94 11.29 -8.76 -1.50
N LYS A 95 11.72 -9.51 -2.51
CA LYS A 95 11.00 -9.61 -3.79
C LYS A 95 10.15 -10.87 -3.91
N ILE A 96 10.24 -11.77 -2.95
CA ILE A 96 9.56 -13.07 -2.97
C ILE A 96 8.80 -13.26 -1.66
N ASP A 97 7.76 -14.09 -1.71
CA ASP A 97 6.92 -14.45 -0.55
C ASP A 97 6.39 -13.25 0.24
N ARG A 98 6.03 -12.18 -0.47
CA ARG A 98 5.47 -10.99 0.17
C ARG A 98 4.06 -11.29 0.69
N LYS A 99 3.73 -10.63 1.79
CA LYS A 99 2.45 -10.74 2.50
C LYS A 99 1.69 -9.45 2.33
N VAL A 100 0.52 -9.52 1.71
CA VAL A 100 -0.28 -8.35 1.41
C VAL A 100 -1.65 -8.45 2.04
N TYR A 101 -1.98 -7.46 2.85
CA TYR A 101 -3.33 -7.26 3.36
C TYR A 101 -4.03 -6.17 2.56
N ILE A 102 -5.23 -6.47 2.10
CA ILE A 102 -6.10 -5.57 1.36
C ILE A 102 -7.28 -5.25 2.26
N HIS A 103 -7.64 -3.98 2.34
CA HIS A 103 -8.79 -3.54 3.12
C HIS A 103 -9.68 -2.61 2.32
N LEU A 104 -11.00 -2.81 2.44
CA LEU A 104 -12.00 -1.87 1.95
C LEU A 104 -12.53 -1.05 3.12
N PRO A 105 -12.08 0.20 3.32
CA PRO A 105 -12.69 1.06 4.32
C PRO A 105 -14.16 1.36 4.00
N MET A 106 -14.94 1.67 5.04
CA MET A 106 -16.31 2.16 4.89
C MET A 106 -16.30 3.61 4.44
N THR A 107 -16.56 3.85 3.15
CA THR A 107 -16.57 5.20 2.55
C THR A 107 -17.91 5.60 1.94
N ASN A 108 -18.82 4.66 1.66
CA ASN A 108 -20.10 4.92 0.99
C ASN A 108 -21.29 4.20 1.65
N ASP A 109 -21.35 4.14 2.99
CA ASP A 109 -22.43 3.51 3.76
C ASP A 109 -22.68 2.03 3.42
N GLY A 110 -21.63 1.25 3.19
CA GLY A 110 -21.73 -0.17 2.82
C GLY A 110 -22.15 -0.41 1.37
N LYS A 111 -22.12 0.62 0.52
CA LYS A 111 -22.53 0.52 -0.89
C LYS A 111 -21.37 0.14 -1.80
N SER A 112 -20.12 0.30 -1.38
CA SER A 112 -18.94 -0.07 -2.17
C SER A 112 -18.71 -1.58 -2.14
N LYS A 113 -18.39 -2.13 -3.31
CA LYS A 113 -18.08 -3.56 -3.45
C LYS A 113 -17.10 -3.75 -4.60
N ILE A 114 -16.03 -4.49 -4.35
CA ILE A 114 -15.03 -4.80 -5.36
C ILE A 114 -14.91 -6.30 -5.59
N ARG A 115 -14.60 -6.67 -6.82
CA ARG A 115 -14.05 -7.97 -7.19
C ARG A 115 -12.57 -7.79 -7.46
N TRP A 116 -11.75 -8.76 -7.09
CA TRP A 116 -10.32 -8.74 -7.34
C TRP A 116 -9.87 -10.04 -7.99
N ASP A 117 -8.82 -9.98 -8.80
CA ASP A 117 -8.36 -11.08 -9.68
C ASP A 117 -7.64 -12.21 -8.92
N GLY A 118 -8.05 -12.50 -7.68
CA GLY A 118 -7.50 -13.58 -6.85
C GLY A 118 -7.93 -14.98 -7.30
N ARG A 119 -7.34 -16.03 -6.70
CA ARG A 119 -7.58 -17.44 -7.08
C ARG A 119 -9.03 -17.91 -7.03
N GLU A 120 -9.88 -17.27 -6.23
CA GLU A 120 -11.29 -17.65 -6.03
C GLU A 120 -12.27 -16.55 -6.48
N ASP A 121 -11.79 -15.60 -7.28
CA ASP A 121 -12.55 -14.44 -7.76
C ASP A 121 -13.35 -13.72 -6.63
N PRO A 122 -12.73 -13.44 -5.47
CA PRO A 122 -13.47 -13.12 -4.27
C PRO A 122 -14.08 -11.72 -4.37
N VAL A 123 -15.11 -11.47 -3.58
CA VAL A 123 -15.78 -10.17 -3.56
C VAL A 123 -15.70 -9.59 -2.17
N LEU A 124 -15.16 -8.38 -2.06
CA LEU A 124 -15.01 -7.66 -0.81
C LEU A 124 -16.05 -6.53 -0.73
N GLU A 125 -16.69 -6.42 0.42
CA GLU A 125 -17.59 -5.34 0.81
C GLU A 125 -16.87 -4.35 1.75
N GLU A 126 -17.50 -3.22 2.03
CA GLU A 126 -16.94 -2.27 2.99
C GLU A 126 -16.79 -2.89 4.39
N GLY A 127 -15.64 -2.66 5.01
CA GLY A 127 -15.24 -3.27 6.27
C GLY A 127 -14.46 -4.58 6.09
N ASP A 128 -14.51 -5.21 4.92
CA ASP A 128 -13.80 -6.47 4.68
C ASP A 128 -12.30 -6.26 4.51
N GLY A 129 -11.56 -7.34 4.72
CA GLY A 129 -10.17 -7.44 4.33
C GLY A 129 -9.84 -8.81 3.77
N ALA A 130 -8.82 -8.84 2.91
CA ALA A 130 -8.27 -10.05 2.34
C ALA A 130 -6.78 -10.12 2.61
N PHE A 131 -6.26 -11.34 2.78
CA PHE A 131 -4.84 -11.57 2.98
C PHE A 131 -4.30 -12.44 1.85
N VAL A 132 -3.22 -11.98 1.23
CA VAL A 132 -2.52 -12.61 0.11
C VAL A 132 -1.11 -12.94 0.55
N THR A 133 -0.64 -14.14 0.25
CA THR A 133 0.72 -14.59 0.56
C THR A 133 1.37 -15.23 -0.65
N GLY A 134 2.69 -15.34 -0.66
CA GLY A 134 3.40 -16.02 -1.74
C GLY A 134 3.47 -15.22 -3.04
N VAL A 135 3.21 -13.91 -2.99
CA VAL A 135 3.32 -13.02 -4.17
C VAL A 135 4.73 -12.48 -4.32
N GLN A 136 5.09 -12.16 -5.56
CA GLN A 136 6.39 -11.61 -5.91
C GLN A 136 6.28 -10.13 -6.20
N ALA A 137 7.35 -9.37 -5.95
CA ALA A 137 7.40 -7.99 -6.39
C ALA A 137 7.32 -7.94 -7.92
N GLY A 138 6.45 -7.08 -8.45
CA GLY A 138 6.11 -6.99 -9.87
C GLY A 138 4.90 -7.84 -10.29
N ASP A 139 4.42 -8.77 -9.44
CA ASP A 139 3.11 -9.38 -9.67
C ASP A 139 2.03 -8.26 -9.64
N VAL A 140 0.97 -8.43 -10.44
CA VAL A 140 -0.09 -7.43 -10.59
C VAL A 140 -1.41 -8.00 -10.09
N LEU A 141 -2.09 -7.22 -9.25
CA LEU A 141 -3.40 -7.53 -8.74
C LEU A 141 -4.43 -6.49 -9.20
N GLY A 142 -5.45 -6.95 -9.92
CA GLY A 142 -6.53 -6.10 -10.40
C GLY A 142 -7.68 -6.02 -9.41
N PHE A 143 -8.21 -4.81 -9.25
CA PHE A 143 -9.39 -4.50 -8.45
C PHE A 143 -10.45 -3.85 -9.33
N LYS A 144 -11.64 -4.43 -9.39
CA LYS A 144 -12.76 -3.96 -10.21
C LYS A 144 -13.97 -3.64 -9.34
N SER A 145 -14.49 -2.42 -9.46
CA SER A 145 -15.76 -2.08 -8.84
C SER A 145 -16.90 -2.81 -9.56
N ILE A 146 -17.76 -3.47 -8.80
CA ILE A 146 -18.92 -4.20 -9.33
C ILE A 146 -20.26 -3.49 -9.05
N ARG A 147 -20.21 -2.28 -8.47
CA ARG A 147 -21.38 -1.43 -8.19
C ARG A 147 -21.23 -0.07 -8.88
N GLU A 148 -22.25 0.77 -8.70
CA GLU A 148 -22.33 2.12 -9.30
C GLU A 148 -21.67 3.22 -8.46
N VAL A 149 -21.12 2.86 -7.30
CA VAL A 149 -20.33 3.76 -6.45
C VAL A 149 -18.84 3.41 -6.56
N GLU A 150 -18.01 4.41 -6.27
CA GLU A 150 -16.56 4.20 -6.13
C GLU A 150 -16.24 3.38 -4.88
N ALA A 151 -15.09 2.73 -4.86
CA ALA A 151 -14.61 1.97 -3.72
C ALA A 151 -13.16 2.37 -3.43
N GLU A 152 -12.88 2.83 -2.21
CA GLU A 152 -11.50 3.02 -1.77
C GLU A 152 -10.92 1.66 -1.34
N VAL A 153 -9.68 1.39 -1.72
CA VAL A 153 -8.96 0.16 -1.44
C VAL A 153 -7.62 0.55 -0.84
N ILE A 154 -7.32 0.00 0.33
CA ILE A 154 -6.04 0.17 1.01
C ILE A 154 -5.25 -1.14 0.86
N VAL A 155 -4.00 -1.02 0.46
CA VAL A 155 -3.07 -2.14 0.31
C VAL A 155 -1.93 -1.95 1.31
N LEU A 156 -1.67 -2.98 2.10
CA LEU A 156 -0.56 -3.08 3.04
C LEU A 156 0.35 -4.22 2.57
N ASP A 157 1.47 -3.87 1.95
CA ASP A 157 2.38 -4.79 1.28
C ASP A 157 3.68 -4.93 2.09
N SER A 158 3.89 -6.10 2.69
CA SER A 158 5.00 -6.39 3.61
C SER A 158 5.83 -7.60 3.13
N ASP A 159 7.05 -7.73 3.65
CA ASP A 159 7.83 -8.98 3.60
C ASP A 159 7.28 -10.09 4.52
#